data_AF-A0A936DWJ2-F1
#
_entry.id   AF-A0A936DWJ2-F1
#
_cell.length_a   1.000
_cell.length_b   1.000
_cell.length_c   1.000
_cell.angle_alpha   90.00
_cell.angle_beta   90.00
_cell.angle_gamma   90.00
#
_symmetry.space_group_name_H-M   'P 1'
#
loop_
_entity.id
_entity.type
_entity.pdbx_description
1 polymer ?
#
loop_
_entity_poly.entity_id
_entity_poly.type
_entity_poly.pdbx_seq_one_letter_code
_entity_poly.pdbx_strand_id
1 'polypeptide(L)'
;MKKLLLLAFMLPVSITMACNKQLSGPEQIAHGKYLVENVGLCADCHTPRNERGEFDKSRWLQGSQLGFVPRGPMPAWADTAPSIAGLLNMTEADATRFFETGNYPGGKQLRPPMPPYRMNHEDASAVAAYLKSLKSTP
;
A
#
# COMPACT_ATOMS: atom_id res chain seq x y z
N MET A 1 -41.83 31.04 49.76
CA MET A 1 -40.52 30.52 49.34
C MET A 1 -40.71 29.79 48.02
N LYS A 2 -40.18 30.34 46.91
CA LYS A 2 -40.45 29.93 45.53
C LYS A 2 -39.61 28.69 45.18
N LYS A 3 -40.23 27.58 44.76
CA LYS A 3 -39.52 26.46 44.12
C LYS A 3 -39.62 26.60 42.61
N LEU A 4 -38.46 26.77 41.99
CA LEU A 4 -38.23 27.02 40.57
C LEU A 4 -38.37 25.70 39.79
N LEU A 5 -39.32 25.62 38.85
CA LEU A 5 -39.41 24.53 37.88
C LEU A 5 -38.35 24.75 36.80
N LEU A 6 -37.34 23.87 36.71
CA LEU A 6 -36.41 23.81 35.58
C LEU A 6 -37.02 22.93 34.49
N LEU A 7 -37.48 23.55 33.39
CA LEU A 7 -37.76 22.83 32.15
C LEU A 7 -36.43 22.49 31.46
N ALA A 8 -36.09 21.21 31.38
CA ALA A 8 -35.00 20.72 30.56
C ALA A 8 -35.45 20.64 29.10
N PHE A 9 -34.97 21.56 28.27
CA PHE A 9 -35.15 21.53 26.82
C PHE A 9 -34.14 20.52 26.24
N MET A 10 -34.60 19.28 25.97
CA MET A 10 -33.79 18.31 25.24
C MET A 10 -33.82 18.64 23.75
N LEU A 11 -32.74 19.25 23.25
CA LEU A 11 -32.52 19.42 21.82
C LEU A 11 -32.19 18.06 21.18
N PRO A 12 -32.81 17.68 20.05
CA PRO A 12 -32.49 16.45 19.37
C PRO A 12 -31.13 16.59 18.68
N VAL A 13 -30.13 15.84 19.16
CA VAL A 13 -28.86 15.69 18.47
C VAL A 13 -29.07 14.73 17.30
N SER A 14 -29.26 15.27 16.10
CA SER A 14 -29.28 14.46 14.87
C SER A 14 -27.86 13.95 14.58
N ILE A 15 -27.59 12.70 14.93
CA ILE A 15 -26.38 11.99 14.53
C ILE A 15 -26.48 11.72 13.02
N THR A 16 -25.85 12.57 12.23
CA THR A 16 -25.63 12.29 10.81
C THR A 16 -24.53 11.22 10.71
N MET A 17 -24.94 9.98 10.47
CA MET A 17 -24.03 8.88 10.18
C MET A 17 -23.41 9.15 8.80
N ALA A 18 -22.20 9.69 8.78
CA ALA A 18 -21.44 9.84 7.54
C ALA A 18 -21.21 8.45 6.95
N CYS A 19 -21.84 8.19 5.80
CA CYS A 19 -21.55 7.01 5.01
C CYS A 19 -20.14 7.17 4.46
N ASN A 20 -19.17 6.45 5.04
CA ASN A 20 -17.81 6.43 4.53
C ASN A 20 -17.84 5.74 3.16
N LYS A 21 -17.79 6.53 2.09
CA LYS A 21 -17.86 6.03 0.72
C LYS A 21 -16.55 5.31 0.41
N GLN A 22 -16.57 3.98 0.44
CA GLN A 22 -15.43 3.16 0.03
C GLN A 22 -15.06 3.47 -1.42
N LEU A 23 -13.79 3.77 -1.68
CA LEU A 23 -13.29 3.95 -3.04
C LEU A 23 -13.46 2.65 -3.84
N SER A 24 -13.82 2.77 -5.13
CA SER A 24 -13.91 1.63 -6.03
C SER A 24 -13.55 2.02 -7.47
N GLY A 25 -13.15 1.03 -8.27
CA GLY A 25 -12.86 1.20 -9.69
C GLY A 25 -11.74 2.23 -9.93
N PRO A 26 -11.91 3.19 -10.87
CA PRO A 26 -10.86 4.15 -11.21
C PRO A 26 -10.37 5.02 -10.03
N GLU A 27 -11.26 5.37 -9.10
CA GLU A 27 -10.93 6.21 -7.94
C GLU A 27 -9.98 5.46 -6.99
N GLN A 28 -10.27 4.18 -6.73
CA GLN A 28 -9.42 3.29 -5.93
C GLN A 28 -8.05 3.09 -6.58
N ILE A 29 -8.00 2.88 -7.90
CA ILE A 29 -6.73 2.73 -8.64
C ILE A 29 -5.90 4.02 -8.57
N ALA A 30 -6.54 5.19 -8.70
CA ALA A 30 -5.84 6.47 -8.60
C ALA A 30 -5.25 6.70 -7.20
N HIS A 31 -6.00 6.35 -6.15
CA HIS A 31 -5.50 6.39 -4.77
C HIS A 31 -4.33 5.42 -4.54
N GLY A 32 -4.47 4.19 -5.02
CA GLY A 32 -3.40 3.19 -4.97
C GLY A 32 -2.13 3.63 -5.68
N LYS A 33 -2.28 4.26 -6.85
CA LYS A 33 -1.17 4.87 -7.59
C LYS A 33 -0.49 5.96 -6.77
N TYR A 34 -1.27 6.84 -6.14
CA TYR A 34 -0.71 7.88 -5.28
C TYR A 34 0.13 7.28 -4.15
N LEU A 35 -0.42 6.28 -3.45
CA LEU A 35 0.28 5.58 -2.37
C LEU A 35 1.57 4.91 -2.85
N VAL A 36 1.52 4.16 -3.96
CA VAL A 36 2.68 3.44 -4.49
C VAL A 36 3.77 4.38 -4.99
N GLU A 37 3.42 5.44 -5.69
CA GLU A 37 4.38 6.29 -6.39
C GLU A 37 4.91 7.45 -5.53
N ASN A 38 4.13 7.93 -4.56
CA ASN A 38 4.45 9.16 -3.83
C ASN A 38 4.63 8.95 -2.33
N VAL A 39 4.01 7.92 -1.75
CA VAL A 39 4.08 7.67 -0.30
C VAL A 39 5.03 6.51 0.02
N GLY A 40 4.82 5.35 -0.59
CA GLY A 40 5.63 4.15 -0.41
C GLY A 40 6.90 4.13 -1.27
N LEU A 41 7.00 5.03 -2.26
CA LEU A 41 8.14 5.15 -3.18
C LEU A 41 8.58 3.79 -3.76
N CYS A 42 7.61 2.93 -4.10
CA CYS A 42 7.89 1.54 -4.45
C CYS A 42 8.82 1.42 -5.66
N ALA A 43 8.80 2.40 -6.56
CA ALA A 43 9.65 2.45 -7.73
C ALA A 43 11.14 2.54 -7.40
N ASP A 44 11.53 3.09 -6.24
CA ASP A 44 12.93 3.22 -5.82
C ASP A 44 13.65 1.86 -5.78
N CYS A 45 12.92 0.82 -5.39
CA CYS A 45 13.41 -0.55 -5.34
C CYS A 45 12.89 -1.40 -6.51
N HIS A 46 11.63 -1.23 -6.90
CA HIS A 46 10.96 -2.12 -7.86
C HIS A 46 11.02 -1.66 -9.32
N THR A 47 11.72 -0.57 -9.65
CA THR A 47 11.91 -0.12 -11.04
C THR A 47 13.39 -0.05 -11.37
N PRO A 48 13.85 -0.64 -12.49
CA PRO A 48 15.26 -0.56 -12.87
C PRO A 48 15.62 0.86 -13.28
N ARG A 49 16.91 1.19 -13.19
CA ARG A 49 17.46 2.47 -13.66
C ARG A 49 18.17 2.31 -14.99
N ASN A 50 18.07 3.33 -15.85
CA ASN A 50 18.82 3.41 -17.10
C ASN A 50 20.28 3.81 -16.84
N GLU A 51 21.09 3.91 -17.89
CA GLU A 51 22.51 4.30 -17.82
C GLU A 51 22.75 5.68 -17.21
N ARG A 52 21.73 6.56 -17.20
CA ARG A 52 21.77 7.90 -16.58
C ARG A 52 21.33 7.89 -15.12
N GLY A 53 20.98 6.73 -14.56
CA GLY A 53 20.46 6.58 -13.21
C GLY A 53 18.97 6.96 -13.05
N GLU A 54 18.27 7.26 -14.13
CA GLU A 54 16.84 7.60 -14.09
C GLU A 54 15.99 6.32 -14.11
N PHE A 55 14.76 6.38 -13.62
CA PHE A 55 13.84 5.25 -13.73
C PHE A 55 13.55 4.89 -15.18
N ASP A 56 13.74 3.62 -15.51
CA ASP A 56 13.31 3.04 -16.78
C ASP A 56 11.80 2.81 -16.73
N LYS A 57 11.05 3.82 -17.18
CA LYS A 57 9.58 3.81 -17.20
C LYS A 57 9.00 2.72 -18.12
N SER A 58 9.79 2.16 -19.05
CA SER A 58 9.33 1.05 -19.88
C SER A 58 9.17 -0.25 -19.07
N ARG A 59 9.88 -0.35 -17.94
CA ARG A 59 9.85 -1.46 -16.98
C ARG A 59 9.38 -1.02 -15.60
N TRP A 60 8.40 -0.10 -15.57
CA TRP A 60 7.83 0.44 -14.34
C TRP A 60 7.34 -0.68 -13.40
N LEU A 61 7.88 -0.73 -12.19
CA LEU A 61 7.55 -1.71 -11.15
C LEU A 61 7.76 -3.19 -11.54
N GLN A 62 8.59 -3.46 -12.56
CA GLN A 62 8.92 -4.82 -13.04
C GLN A 62 10.12 -5.46 -12.34
N GLY A 63 10.57 -4.89 -11.21
CA GLY A 63 11.68 -5.38 -10.41
C GLY A 63 13.03 -4.82 -10.83
N SER A 64 14.02 -4.92 -9.94
CA SER A 64 15.37 -4.44 -10.22
C SER A 64 16.41 -5.14 -9.34
N GLN A 65 17.68 -5.05 -9.74
CA GLN A 65 18.79 -5.33 -8.85
C GLN A 65 19.00 -4.14 -7.92
N LEU A 66 19.14 -4.40 -6.62
CA LEU A 66 19.38 -3.35 -5.64
C LEU A 66 20.84 -2.94 -5.69
N GLY A 67 21.09 -1.65 -5.99
CA GLY A 67 22.43 -1.07 -6.08
C GLY A 67 23.08 -0.74 -4.73
N PHE A 68 22.53 -1.24 -3.62
CA PHE A 68 23.00 -0.96 -2.27
C PHE A 68 23.00 -2.23 -1.42
N VAL A 69 23.87 -2.23 -0.42
CA VAL A 69 24.08 -3.36 0.50
C VAL A 69 24.01 -2.87 1.95
N PRO A 70 23.67 -3.75 2.92
CA PRO A 70 23.63 -3.37 4.32
C PRO A 70 25.03 -3.01 4.82
N ARG A 71 25.13 -2.00 5.70
CA ARG A 71 26.42 -1.56 6.30
C ARG A 71 27.02 -2.54 7.31
N GLY A 72 26.28 -3.57 7.69
CA GLY A 72 26.71 -4.62 8.62
C GLY A 72 25.97 -5.93 8.32
N PRO A 73 26.26 -7.00 9.07
CA PRO A 73 25.63 -8.29 8.86
C PRO A 73 24.10 -8.19 8.94
N MET A 74 23.43 -8.52 7.84
CA MET A 74 21.97 -8.59 7.76
C MET A 74 21.58 -9.91 7.10
N PRO A 75 21.26 -10.94 7.89
CA PRO A 75 20.81 -12.22 7.36
C PRO A 75 19.59 -12.05 6.46
N ALA A 76 19.51 -12.89 5.42
CA ALA A 76 18.40 -12.95 4.48
C ALA A 76 18.13 -11.67 3.66
N TRP A 77 19.12 -10.76 3.57
CA TRP A 77 19.10 -9.64 2.63
C TRP A 77 18.74 -10.09 1.21
N ALA A 78 17.91 -9.30 0.52
CA ALA A 78 17.57 -9.50 -0.88
C ALA A 78 18.40 -8.55 -1.76
N ASP A 79 19.20 -9.11 -2.66
CA ASP A 79 19.97 -8.32 -3.64
C ASP A 79 19.11 -7.86 -4.83
N THR A 80 17.88 -8.36 -4.92
CA THR A 80 16.93 -8.06 -5.99
C THR A 80 15.55 -7.78 -5.44
N ALA A 81 14.90 -6.75 -5.94
CA ALA A 81 13.47 -6.51 -5.76
C ALA A 81 12.70 -7.22 -6.89
N PRO A 82 11.66 -8.01 -6.58
CA PRO A 82 10.89 -8.72 -7.59
C PRO A 82 10.01 -7.75 -8.41
N SER A 83 9.51 -8.23 -9.56
CA SER A 83 8.38 -7.58 -10.23
C SER A 83 7.15 -7.57 -9.32
N ILE A 84 6.52 -6.42 -9.18
CA ILE A 84 5.24 -6.26 -8.45
C ILE A 84 4.10 -5.82 -9.37
N ALA A 85 4.41 -5.45 -10.62
CA ALA A 85 3.41 -5.20 -11.65
C ALA A 85 2.58 -6.46 -11.95
N GLY A 86 1.26 -6.30 -12.04
CA GLY A 86 0.30 -7.36 -12.39
C GLY A 86 0.04 -8.40 -11.30
N LEU A 87 0.71 -8.31 -10.16
CA LEU A 87 0.64 -9.27 -9.04
C LEU A 87 0.83 -10.74 -9.51
N LEU A 88 1.89 -11.01 -10.27
CA LEU A 88 2.12 -12.32 -10.92
C LEU A 88 2.02 -13.54 -9.99
N ASN A 89 2.45 -13.38 -8.73
CA ASN A 89 2.61 -14.49 -7.78
C ASN A 89 1.64 -14.43 -6.58
N MET A 90 0.62 -13.55 -6.63
CA MET A 90 -0.33 -13.40 -5.52
C MET A 90 -1.69 -12.93 -6.02
N THR A 91 -2.76 -13.30 -5.30
CA THR A 91 -4.08 -12.72 -5.55
C THR A 91 -4.14 -11.28 -5.02
N GLU A 92 -5.13 -10.49 -5.44
CA GLU A 92 -5.36 -9.15 -4.87
C GLU A 92 -5.67 -9.21 -3.36
N ALA A 93 -6.37 -10.26 -2.92
CA ALA A 93 -6.67 -10.49 -1.50
C ALA A 93 -5.40 -10.78 -0.70
N ASP A 94 -4.50 -11.61 -1.25
CA ASP A 94 -3.19 -11.89 -0.65
C ASP A 94 -2.33 -10.63 -0.58
N ALA A 95 -2.31 -9.82 -1.64
CA ALA A 95 -1.60 -8.55 -1.68
C ALA A 95 -2.15 -7.56 -0.65
N THR A 96 -3.48 -7.45 -0.54
CA THR A 96 -4.14 -6.60 0.46
C THR A 96 -3.70 -7.03 1.87
N ARG A 97 -3.80 -8.34 2.17
CA ARG A 97 -3.39 -8.88 3.47
C ARG A 97 -1.91 -8.66 3.75
N PHE A 98 -1.07 -8.76 2.73
CA PHE A 98 0.35 -8.48 2.81
C PHE A 98 0.61 -7.02 3.23
N PHE A 99 -0.07 -6.04 2.63
CA PHE A 99 0.13 -4.63 2.99
C PHE A 99 -0.49 -4.23 4.34
N GLU A 100 -1.51 -4.94 4.80
CA GLU A 100 -2.07 -4.77 6.15
C GLU A 100 -1.15 -5.34 7.25
N THR A 101 -0.48 -6.46 6.95
CA THR A 101 0.23 -7.25 7.98
C THR A 101 1.74 -7.28 7.86
N GLY A 102 2.30 -6.78 6.76
CA GLY A 102 3.74 -6.84 6.47
C GLY A 102 4.28 -8.27 6.32
N ASN A 103 3.42 -9.27 6.16
CA ASN A 103 3.77 -10.68 6.08
C ASN A 103 3.18 -11.32 4.82
N TYR A 104 3.92 -12.21 4.17
CA TYR A 104 3.36 -12.99 3.07
C TYR A 104 2.27 -13.96 3.58
N PRO A 105 1.35 -14.39 2.69
CA PRO A 105 0.44 -15.50 2.98
C PRO A 105 1.21 -16.71 3.53
N GLY A 106 0.63 -17.40 4.50
CA GLY A 106 1.27 -18.53 5.18
C GLY A 106 2.36 -18.14 6.19
N GLY A 107 2.52 -16.85 6.52
CA GLY A 107 3.41 -16.40 7.60
C GLY A 107 4.89 -16.32 7.21
N LYS A 108 5.21 -16.45 5.92
CA LYS A 108 6.59 -16.28 5.44
C LYS A 108 7.06 -14.85 5.68
N GLN A 109 8.23 -14.74 6.32
CA GLN A 109 8.81 -13.45 6.67
C GLN A 109 9.28 -12.69 5.43
N LEU A 110 9.04 -11.38 5.43
CA LEU A 110 9.59 -10.44 4.47
C LEU A 110 11.13 -10.39 4.57
N ARG A 111 11.80 -10.27 3.42
CA ARG A 111 13.26 -10.11 3.37
C ARG A 111 13.63 -8.63 3.31
N PRO A 112 14.60 -8.16 4.12
CA PRO A 112 15.11 -6.80 3.98
C PRO A 112 15.77 -6.59 2.61
N PRO A 113 15.77 -5.36 2.06
CA PRO A 113 15.38 -4.10 2.69
C PRO A 113 13.89 -3.73 2.62
N MET A 114 13.04 -4.59 2.05
CA MET A 114 11.61 -4.26 1.92
C MET A 114 11.00 -3.97 3.31
N PRO A 115 10.34 -2.82 3.52
CA PRO A 115 9.73 -2.51 4.81
C PRO A 115 8.42 -3.29 5.01
N PRO A 116 8.11 -3.72 6.24
CA PRO A 116 6.79 -4.27 6.55
C PRO A 116 5.76 -3.14 6.64
N TYR A 117 4.77 -3.15 5.76
CA TYR A 117 3.65 -2.21 5.79
C TYR A 117 2.58 -2.61 6.82
N ARG A 118 1.85 -1.61 7.30
CA ARG A 118 0.72 -1.73 8.25
C ARG A 118 -0.41 -0.78 7.83
N MET A 119 -0.83 -0.91 6.58
CA MET A 119 -1.88 -0.06 6.00
C MET A 119 -3.25 -0.43 6.59
N ASN A 120 -4.17 0.52 6.60
CA ASN A 120 -5.58 0.18 6.77
C ASN A 120 -6.08 -0.58 5.52
N HIS A 121 -7.26 -1.20 5.62
CA HIS A 121 -7.80 -2.03 4.55
C HIS A 121 -8.03 -1.27 3.24
N GLU A 122 -8.53 -0.03 3.33
CA GLU A 122 -8.83 0.80 2.16
C GLU A 122 -7.55 1.09 1.36
N ASP A 123 -6.49 1.56 2.02
CA ASP A 123 -5.20 1.83 1.41
C ASP A 123 -4.54 0.56 0.86
N ALA A 124 -4.55 -0.53 1.64
CA ALA A 124 -3.98 -1.81 1.21
C ALA A 124 -4.68 -2.35 -0.05
N SER A 125 -6.01 -2.28 -0.09
CA SER A 125 -6.80 -2.70 -1.24
C SER A 125 -6.55 -1.82 -2.47
N ALA A 126 -6.38 -0.51 -2.26
CA ALA A 126 -6.08 0.43 -3.34
C ALA A 126 -4.70 0.17 -3.95
N VAL A 127 -3.69 -0.07 -3.11
CA VAL A 127 -2.35 -0.48 -3.56
C VAL A 127 -2.42 -1.77 -4.37
N ALA A 128 -3.12 -2.80 -3.86
CA ALA A 128 -3.29 -4.06 -4.56
C ALA A 128 -3.98 -3.87 -5.94
N ALA A 129 -5.06 -3.10 -5.98
CA ALA A 129 -5.80 -2.80 -7.21
C ALA A 129 -4.92 -2.07 -8.25
N TYR A 130 -4.13 -1.07 -7.81
CA TYR A 130 -3.21 -0.37 -8.70
C TYR A 130 -2.15 -1.32 -9.25
N LEU A 131 -1.46 -2.08 -8.39
CA LEU A 131 -0.44 -3.02 -8.83
C LEU A 131 -1.01 -4.07 -9.79
N LYS A 132 -2.22 -4.55 -9.55
CA LYS A 132 -2.91 -5.49 -10.44
C LYS A 132 -3.20 -4.90 -11.81
N SER A 133 -3.53 -3.61 -11.88
CA SER A 133 -3.87 -2.92 -13.14
C SER A 133 -2.68 -2.75 -14.09
N LEU A 134 -1.45 -2.90 -13.58
CA LEU A 134 -0.23 -2.73 -14.37
C LEU A 134 0.02 -3.93 -15.29
N LYS A 135 0.58 -3.64 -16.47
CA LYS A 135 1.07 -4.69 -17.37
C LYS A 135 2.28 -5.38 -16.75
N SER A 136 2.22 -6.70 -16.70
CA SER A 136 3.34 -7.55 -16.30
C SER A 136 3.94 -8.25 -17.51
N THR A 137 5.27 -8.33 -17.56
CA THR A 137 5.99 -9.29 -18.40
C THR A 137 6.18 -10.57 -17.57
N PRO A 138 5.87 -11.78 -18.10
CA PRO A 138 6.19 -13.04 -17.44
C PRO A 138 7.67 -13.21 -17.11
#